data_AF-A0A9X2NKP7-F1
#
_entry.id   AF-A0A9X2NKP7-F1
#
_cell.length_a   1.000
_cell.length_b   1.000
_cell.length_c   1.000
_cell.angle_alpha   90.00
_cell.angle_beta   90.00
_cell.angle_gamma   90.00
#
_symmetry.space_group_name_H-M   'P 1'
#
loop_
_entity.id
_entity.type
_entity.pdbx_description
1 polymer ?
#
loop_
_entity_poly.entity_id
_entity_poly.type
_entity_poly.pdbx_seq_one_letter_code
_entity_poly.pdbx_strand_id
1 'polypeptide(L)'
;MPSEEFSSAAASFKRAGQDAVTHARRVAGTALARSRRHHSENVELLKRHGRGAKSGDPTPGTLRAAAERFRRARGLSVPEVPVPVPADSVPSRSQSPVRPPRSGEDDDDFSQMRIMKRDR
;
A
#
# COMPACT_ATOMS: atom_id res chain seq x y z
N MET A 1 -21.65 -53.02 -12.22
CA MET A 1 -22.43 -52.23 -11.24
C MET A 1 -21.80 -50.84 -11.14
N PRO A 2 -22.18 -49.86 -11.98
CA PRO A 2 -21.55 -48.54 -12.02
C PRO A 2 -22.02 -47.59 -10.89
N SER A 3 -23.19 -47.85 -10.31
CA SER A 3 -23.88 -46.96 -9.36
C SER A 3 -23.15 -46.78 -8.01
N GLU A 4 -22.43 -47.79 -7.55
CA GLU A 4 -21.67 -47.73 -6.29
C GLU A 4 -20.42 -46.87 -6.43
N GLU A 5 -19.74 -46.94 -7.58
CA GLU A 5 -18.57 -46.12 -7.90
C GLU A 5 -18.93 -44.64 -7.99
N PHE A 6 -20.07 -44.30 -8.62
CA PHE A 6 -20.57 -42.92 -8.67
C PHE A 6 -20.91 -42.38 -7.27
N SER A 7 -21.52 -43.22 -6.43
CA SER A 7 -21.85 -42.83 -5.05
C SER A 7 -20.59 -42.59 -4.22
N SER A 8 -19.57 -43.43 -4.39
CA SER A 8 -18.26 -43.29 -3.76
C SER A 8 -17.52 -42.02 -4.24
N ALA A 9 -17.53 -41.74 -5.54
CA ALA A 9 -16.96 -40.53 -6.12
C ALA A 9 -17.67 -39.25 -5.63
N ALA A 10 -19.00 -39.27 -5.52
CA ALA A 10 -19.75 -38.14 -4.98
C ALA A 10 -19.43 -37.89 -3.49
N ALA A 11 -19.22 -38.96 -2.71
CA ALA A 11 -18.83 -38.84 -1.30
C ALA A 11 -17.41 -38.28 -1.14
N SER A 12 -16.46 -38.73 -1.95
CA SER A 12 -15.08 -38.23 -1.91
C SER A 12 -15.00 -36.76 -2.34
N PHE A 13 -15.76 -36.35 -3.35
CA PHE A 13 -15.86 -34.96 -3.77
C PHE A 13 -16.41 -34.06 -2.65
N LYS A 14 -17.50 -34.48 -1.98
CA LYS A 14 -18.07 -33.73 -0.86
C LYS A 14 -17.07 -33.57 0.28
N ARG A 15 -16.33 -34.63 0.61
CA ARG A 15 -15.28 -34.58 1.64
C ARG A 15 -14.16 -33.62 1.24
N ALA A 16 -13.65 -33.73 0.01
CA ALA A 16 -12.62 -32.83 -0.49
C ALA A 16 -13.06 -31.36 -0.46
N GLY A 17 -14.33 -31.08 -0.80
CA GLY A 17 -14.90 -29.74 -0.69
C GLY A 17 -14.95 -29.23 0.75
N GLN A 18 -15.36 -30.05 1.71
CA GLN A 18 -15.38 -29.69 3.13
C GLN A 18 -13.97 -29.43 3.68
N ASP A 19 -12.99 -30.24 3.29
CA ASP A 19 -11.59 -30.09 3.67
C ASP A 19 -11.02 -28.79 3.09
N ALA A 20 -11.29 -28.51 1.81
CA ALA A 20 -10.86 -27.29 1.14
C ALA A 20 -11.45 -26.03 1.82
N VAL A 21 -12.74 -26.04 2.17
CA VAL A 21 -13.38 -24.91 2.88
C VAL A 21 -12.77 -24.71 4.26
N THR A 22 -12.52 -25.80 4.99
CA THR A 22 -11.90 -25.75 6.32
C THR A 22 -10.49 -25.19 6.25
N HIS A 23 -9.70 -25.64 5.27
CA HIS A 23 -8.36 -25.13 5.02
C HIS A 23 -8.40 -23.63 4.65
N ALA A 24 -9.27 -23.22 3.73
CA ALA A 24 -9.40 -21.83 3.31
C ALA A 24 -9.75 -20.91 4.49
N ARG A 25 -10.70 -21.32 5.34
CA ARG A 25 -11.07 -20.58 6.56
C ARG A 25 -9.89 -20.44 7.52
N ARG A 26 -9.12 -21.50 7.71
CA ARG A 26 -7.91 -21.47 8.56
C ARG A 26 -6.88 -20.48 8.00
N VAL A 27 -6.56 -20.57 6.72
CA VAL A 27 -5.59 -19.68 6.05
C VAL A 27 -6.05 -18.22 6.15
N ALA A 28 -7.30 -17.93 5.82
CA ALA A 28 -7.87 -16.59 5.95
C ALA A 28 -7.78 -16.05 7.39
N GLY A 29 -8.12 -16.89 8.38
CA GLY A 29 -7.98 -16.55 9.79
C GLY A 29 -6.54 -16.22 10.20
N THR A 30 -5.56 -17.01 9.74
CA THR A 30 -4.14 -16.75 10.02
C THR A 30 -3.63 -15.48 9.36
N ALA A 31 -4.06 -15.19 8.12
CA ALA A 31 -3.70 -13.98 7.40
C ALA A 31 -4.29 -12.74 8.09
N LEU A 32 -5.54 -12.82 8.54
CA LEU A 32 -6.19 -11.75 9.29
C LEU A 32 -5.49 -11.49 10.63
N ALA A 33 -5.13 -12.55 11.37
CA ALA A 33 -4.40 -12.42 12.63
C ALA A 33 -3.02 -11.76 12.42
N ARG A 34 -2.31 -12.15 11.36
CA ARG A 34 -1.02 -11.54 10.99
C ARG A 34 -1.18 -10.05 10.62
N SER A 35 -2.19 -9.72 9.81
CA SER A 35 -2.50 -8.34 9.44
C SER A 35 -2.80 -7.47 10.67
N ARG A 36 -3.59 -8.00 11.62
CA ARG A 36 -3.91 -7.30 12.88
C ARG A 36 -2.66 -7.04 13.74
N ARG A 37 -1.75 -8.01 13.83
CA ARG A 37 -0.46 -7.83 14.55
C ARG A 37 0.37 -6.71 13.93
N HIS A 38 0.57 -6.76 12.61
CA HIS A 38 1.28 -5.71 11.88
C HIS A 38 0.62 -4.34 12.04
N HIS A 39 -0.70 -4.28 12.04
CA HIS A 39 -1.41 -3.03 12.28
C HIS A 39 -1.14 -2.49 13.69
N SER A 40 -1.22 -3.34 14.73
CA SER A 40 -0.89 -2.92 16.10
C SER A 40 0.57 -2.49 16.24
N GLU A 41 1.50 -3.21 15.62
CA GLU A 41 2.93 -2.87 15.61
C GLU A 41 3.17 -1.52 14.93
N ASN A 42 2.55 -1.29 13.76
CA ASN A 42 2.65 -0.01 13.05
C ASN A 42 2.05 1.14 13.84
N VAL A 43 0.93 0.92 14.56
CA VAL A 43 0.35 1.92 15.46
C VAL A 43 1.32 2.26 16.60
N GLU A 44 1.96 1.25 17.20
CA GLU A 44 2.96 1.46 18.25
C GLU A 44 4.22 2.18 17.72
N LEU A 45 4.72 1.80 16.55
CA LEU A 45 5.83 2.50 15.89
C LEU A 45 5.46 3.96 15.60
N LEU A 46 4.22 4.22 15.18
CA LEU A 46 3.75 5.57 14.92
C LEU A 46 3.62 6.39 16.21
N LYS A 47 3.27 5.79 17.35
CA LYS A 47 3.32 6.46 18.66
C LYS A 47 4.75 6.80 19.05
N ARG A 48 5.69 5.87 18.84
CA ARG A 48 7.12 6.05 19.21
C ARG A 48 7.84 7.06 18.33
N HIS A 49 7.57 7.06 17.02
CA HIS A 49 8.30 7.87 16.05
C HIS A 49 7.45 9.00 15.42
N GLY A 50 6.19 9.16 15.84
CA GLY A 50 5.29 10.20 15.34
C GLY A 50 5.01 10.14 13.82
N ARG A 51 3.97 10.83 13.34
CA ARG A 51 3.87 11.21 11.92
C ARG A 51 4.84 12.37 11.66
N GLY A 52 6.15 12.11 11.70
CA GLY A 52 7.12 13.16 11.39
C GLY A 52 8.37 13.23 12.25
N ALA A 53 8.72 12.23 13.07
CA ALA A 53 10.12 12.16 13.47
C ALA A 53 10.92 11.89 12.19
N LYS A 54 11.52 12.96 11.68
CA LYS A 54 12.69 12.90 10.81
C LYS A 54 13.83 12.32 11.65
N SER A 55 13.72 11.04 12.00
CA SER A 55 14.75 10.24 12.63
C SER A 55 15.71 9.75 11.54
N GLY A 56 16.21 10.69 10.76
CA GLY A 56 17.47 10.49 10.05
C GLY A 56 18.44 11.42 10.75
N ASP A 57 19.57 10.88 11.21
CA ASP A 57 20.73 11.73 11.46
C ASP A 57 20.86 12.70 10.27
N PRO A 58 21.06 14.01 10.53
CA PRO A 58 21.16 14.98 9.46
C PRO A 58 22.14 14.44 8.42
N THR A 59 21.70 14.36 7.16
CA THR A 59 22.49 13.76 6.07
C THR A 59 23.93 14.24 6.20
N PRO A 60 24.91 13.32 6.37
CA PRO A 60 26.29 13.68 6.66
C PRO A 60 26.76 14.78 5.72
N GLY A 61 27.41 15.82 6.27
CA GLY A 61 27.80 17.01 5.50
C GLY A 61 28.63 16.67 4.26
N THR A 62 29.39 15.57 4.31
CA THR A 62 30.17 15.03 3.18
C THR A 62 29.28 14.58 2.02
N LEU A 63 28.20 13.83 2.29
CA LEU A 63 27.24 13.40 1.27
C LEU A 63 26.48 14.59 0.69
N ARG A 64 26.14 15.58 1.53
CA ARG A 64 25.53 16.84 1.08
C ARG A 64 26.46 17.58 0.11
N ALA A 65 27.72 17.77 0.49
CA ALA A 65 28.71 18.44 -0.35
C ALA A 65 28.98 17.68 -1.67
N ALA A 66 29.00 16.35 -1.64
CA ALA A 66 29.14 15.53 -2.85
C ALA A 66 27.94 15.70 -3.79
N ALA A 67 26.72 15.69 -3.26
CA ALA A 67 25.50 15.90 -4.03
C ALA A 67 25.44 17.30 -4.66
N GLU A 68 25.88 18.34 -3.94
CA GLU A 68 25.99 19.70 -4.49
C GLU A 68 26.97 19.76 -5.67
N ARG A 69 28.16 19.15 -5.53
CA ARG A 69 29.16 19.12 -6.61
C ARG A 69 28.62 18.42 -7.85
N PHE A 70 27.94 17.28 -7.67
CA PHE A 70 27.29 16.57 -8.77
C PHE A 70 26.26 17.43 -9.49
N ARG A 71 25.39 18.13 -8.73
CA ARG A 71 24.37 19.02 -9.30
C ARG A 71 24.99 20.17 -10.09
N ARG A 72 25.98 20.85 -9.51
CA ARG A 72 26.72 21.93 -10.20
C ARG A 72 27.37 21.43 -11.50
N ALA A 73 28.01 20.26 -11.47
CA ALA A 73 28.64 19.67 -12.65
C ALA A 73 27.64 19.29 -13.76
N ARG A 74 26.38 19.04 -13.42
CA ARG A 74 25.30 18.71 -14.36
C ARG A 74 24.43 19.91 -14.74
N GLY A 75 24.79 21.12 -14.31
CA GLY A 75 23.97 22.32 -14.52
C GLY A 75 22.62 22.25 -13.82
N LEU A 76 22.46 21.38 -12.82
CA LEU A 76 21.24 21.27 -12.03
C LEU A 76 21.28 22.31 -10.91
N SER A 77 20.13 22.92 -10.60
CA SER A 77 20.01 23.81 -9.46
C SER A 77 20.46 23.10 -8.18
N VAL A 78 20.99 23.81 -7.19
CA VAL A 78 21.23 23.26 -5.84
C VAL A 78 20.07 23.75 -4.99
N PRO A 79 19.36 22.88 -4.24
CA PRO A 79 18.30 23.35 -3.36
C PRO A 79 18.97 24.17 -2.26
N GLU A 80 18.62 25.45 -2.11
CA GLU A 80 18.98 26.19 -0.91
C GLU A 80 18.39 25.44 0.28
N VAL A 81 19.25 25.09 1.24
CA VAL A 81 18.83 24.48 2.49
C VAL A 81 17.82 25.44 3.12
N PRO A 82 16.56 25.03 3.36
CA PRO A 82 15.70 25.83 4.19
C PRO A 82 16.37 25.89 5.56
N VAL A 83 16.84 27.09 5.95
CA VAL A 83 16.90 27.50 7.35
C VAL A 83 15.58 27.04 7.98
N PRO A 84 15.55 26.46 9.19
CA PRO A 84 14.29 26.05 9.80
C PRO A 84 13.38 27.27 9.93
N VAL A 85 12.50 27.44 8.94
CA VAL A 85 11.43 28.41 8.93
C VAL A 85 10.48 27.96 10.04
N PRO A 86 10.10 28.84 10.99
CA PRO A 86 9.08 28.49 11.97
C PRO A 86 7.82 28.08 11.20
N ALA A 87 7.43 26.81 11.35
CA ALA A 87 6.18 26.09 11.01
C ALA A 87 5.34 26.42 9.75
N ASP A 88 5.48 27.56 9.08
CA ASP A 88 4.47 28.09 8.14
C ASP A 88 5.00 28.32 6.72
N SER A 89 6.17 27.79 6.36
CA SER A 89 6.70 27.91 5.00
C SER A 89 7.16 26.58 4.44
N VAL A 90 6.19 25.67 4.31
CA VAL A 90 6.25 24.62 3.30
C VAL A 90 5.99 25.33 1.96
N PRO A 91 6.77 25.13 0.88
CA PRO A 91 6.27 25.45 -0.45
C PRO A 91 5.01 24.62 -0.59
N SER A 92 3.85 25.29 -0.64
CA SER A 92 2.56 24.67 -0.89
C SER A 92 2.76 23.72 -2.05
N ARG A 93 2.82 22.42 -1.75
CA ARG A 93 2.59 21.36 -2.72
C ARG A 93 1.28 21.78 -3.33
N SER A 94 1.32 22.20 -4.61
CA SER A 94 0.18 22.70 -5.36
C SER A 94 -1.01 21.87 -4.92
N GLN A 95 -1.93 22.52 -4.19
CA GLN A 95 -3.08 21.84 -3.63
C GLN A 95 -3.74 21.18 -4.84
N SER A 96 -3.60 19.86 -4.92
CA SER A 96 -4.46 19.10 -5.81
C SER A 96 -5.86 19.49 -5.36
N PRO A 97 -6.71 20.01 -6.25
CA PRO A 97 -8.01 20.54 -5.84
C PRO A 97 -8.67 19.50 -4.95
N VAL A 98 -9.13 19.96 -3.78
CA VAL A 98 -9.82 19.16 -2.77
C VAL A 98 -10.77 18.23 -3.50
N ARG A 99 -10.40 16.95 -3.56
CA ARG A 99 -11.30 15.97 -4.12
C ARG A 99 -12.48 15.93 -3.15
N PRO A 100 -13.72 16.22 -3.61
CA PRO A 100 -14.88 16.16 -2.74
C PRO A 100 -14.94 14.76 -2.11
N PRO A 101 -15.47 14.64 -0.88
CA PRO A 101 -15.67 13.35 -0.25
C PRO A 101 -16.41 12.48 -1.26
N ARG A 102 -15.80 11.38 -1.69
CA ARG A 102 -16.46 10.40 -2.54
C ARG A 102 -17.61 9.84 -1.71
N SER A 103 -18.80 10.38 -1.92
CA SER A 103 -20.05 9.69 -1.66
C SER A 103 -19.90 8.32 -2.32
N GLY A 104 -19.92 7.27 -1.50
CA GLY A 104 -19.91 5.91 -2.01
C GLY A 104 -21.13 5.72 -2.91
N GLU A 105 -20.88 5.48 -4.19
CA GLU A 105 -21.80 4.92 -5.19
C GLU A 105 -21.19 4.84 -6.60
N ASP A 106 -19.98 5.36 -6.84
CA ASP A 106 -19.21 4.96 -8.01
C ASP A 106 -18.45 3.67 -7.70
N ASP A 107 -19.13 2.54 -7.86
CA ASP A 107 -18.47 1.31 -8.29
C ASP A 107 -17.64 1.69 -9.52
N ASP A 108 -16.31 1.61 -9.40
CA ASP A 108 -15.44 1.61 -10.57
C ASP A 108 -15.89 0.42 -11.41
N ASP A 109 -16.78 0.67 -12.37
CA ASP A 109 -17.30 -0.34 -13.30
C ASP A 109 -16.14 -0.84 -14.15
N PHE A 110 -15.42 -1.86 -13.65
CA PHE A 110 -14.42 -2.63 -14.36
C PHE A 110 -15.06 -3.53 -15.43
N SER A 111 -16.12 -3.05 -16.10
CA SER A 111 -16.72 -3.75 -17.22
C SER A 111 -15.74 -3.75 -18.39
N GLN A 112 -15.40 -4.95 -18.90
CA GLN A 112 -14.51 -5.13 -20.05
C GLN A 112 -14.90 -4.27 -21.26
N MET A 113 -16.20 -4.02 -21.43
CA MET A 113 -16.78 -3.20 -22.50
C MET A 113 -16.27 -1.75 -22.51
N ARG A 114 -15.97 -1.16 -21.34
CA ARG A 114 -15.48 0.23 -21.24
C ARG A 114 -13.97 0.32 -21.43
N ILE A 115 -13.24 -0.74 -21.10
CA ILE A 115 -11.78 -0.85 -21.32
C ILE A 115 -11.49 -0.97 -22.82
N MET A 116 -12.26 -1.79 -23.55
CA MET A 116 -12.04 -1.98 -24.99
C MET A 116 -12.41 -0.77 -25.86
N LYS A 117 -13.20 0.17 -25.35
CA LYS A 117 -13.66 1.36 -26.11
C LYS A 117 -12.80 2.60 -25.90
N ARG A 118 -11.76 2.53 -25.06
CA ARG A 118 -10.94 3.71 -24.71
C ARG A 118 -9.84 4.04 -25.71
N ASP A 119 -9.59 3.14 -26.66
CA ASP A 119 -8.69 3.37 -27.78
C ASP A 119 -9.49 3.62 -29.06
N ARG A 120 -9.98 4.85 -29.21
CA ARG A 120 -10.31 5.46 -30.50
C ARG A 120 -10.27 6.98 -30.42
#